data_AF-A0A924XIF7-F1
#
_entry.id   AF-A0A924XIF7-F1
#
_cell.length_a   1.000
_cell.length_b   1.000
_cell.length_c   1.000
_cell.angle_alpha   90.00
_cell.angle_beta   90.00
_cell.angle_gamma   90.00
#
_symmetry.space_group_name_H-M   'P 1'
#
loop_
_entity.id
_entity.type
_entity.pdbx_description
1 polymer ?
#
loop_
_entity_poly.entity_id
_entity_poly.type
_entity_poly.pdbx_seq_one_letter_code
_entity_poly.pdbx_strand_id
1 'polypeptide(L)'
;MKFYLRRIAVVFAAFLLMIIAYWIYDAVKTAAFLSELKGDVVFTKRDGLDSNVYTISADGKNLKRVFANDDPINKNSVSPKWIDDKTRIRFAAMKNGVWKTFTINASGGDVQISDDKPDMISRHSMSDDIKIRSGDVLVGNADGGETKVYSFHTILGYDRVLNSGASEASWSSDKQHVIFHSCSLLGGCDIIIADKNGQTAVKLTNGSSPDWK
;
A
#
# COMPACT_ATOMS: atom_id res chain seq x y z
N MET A 1 6.76 -42.39 33.49
CA MET A 1 5.78 -41.64 32.67
C MET A 1 5.56 -40.19 33.13
N LYS A 2 5.22 -39.92 34.40
CA LYS A 2 4.95 -38.55 34.92
C LYS A 2 6.12 -37.54 34.77
N PHE A 3 7.37 -37.99 34.86
CA PHE A 3 8.55 -37.13 34.73
C PHE A 3 8.79 -36.66 33.28
N TYR A 4 8.50 -37.50 32.30
CA TYR A 4 8.59 -37.19 30.87
C TYR A 4 7.53 -36.16 30.45
N LEU A 5 6.29 -36.31 30.94
CA LEU A 5 5.19 -35.37 30.68
C LEU A 5 5.47 -33.96 31.22
N ARG A 6 6.10 -33.83 32.39
CA ARG A 6 6.52 -32.51 32.93
C ARG A 6 7.60 -31.84 32.10
N ARG A 7 8.60 -32.59 31.62
CA ARG A 7 9.66 -32.03 30.77
C ARG A 7 9.12 -31.58 29.41
N ILE A 8 8.20 -32.35 28.83
CA ILE A 8 7.50 -31.98 27.60
C ILE A 8 6.67 -30.70 27.83
N ALA A 9 5.89 -30.62 28.91
CA ALA A 9 5.10 -29.42 29.22
C ALA A 9 5.94 -28.15 29.39
N VAL A 10 7.12 -28.24 30.01
CA VAL A 10 8.04 -27.10 30.16
C VAL A 10 8.62 -26.63 28.83
N VAL A 11 9.00 -27.57 27.95
CA VAL A 11 9.51 -27.23 26.59
C VAL A 11 8.40 -26.59 25.74
N PHE A 12 7.18 -27.13 25.80
CA PHE A 12 6.02 -26.53 25.13
C PHE A 12 5.70 -25.12 25.66
N ALA A 13 5.75 -24.91 26.98
CA ALA A 13 5.55 -23.59 27.57
C ALA A 13 6.64 -22.58 27.15
N ALA A 14 7.90 -23.00 27.12
CA ALA A 14 9.00 -22.16 26.64
C ALA A 14 8.85 -21.80 25.15
N PHE A 15 8.41 -22.75 24.32
CA PHE A 15 8.15 -22.49 22.90
C PHE A 15 7.00 -21.50 22.69
N LEU A 16 5.90 -21.65 23.43
CA LEU A 16 4.78 -20.70 23.41
C LEU A 16 5.23 -19.29 23.85
N LEU A 17 6.04 -19.19 24.90
CA LEU A 17 6.57 -17.90 25.36
C LEU A 17 7.47 -17.25 24.32
N MET A 18 8.30 -18.02 23.60
CA MET A 18 9.14 -17.49 22.52
C MET A 18 8.30 -16.97 21.35
N ILE A 19 7.23 -17.67 20.98
CA ILE A 19 6.29 -17.21 19.95
C ILE A 19 5.64 -15.90 20.40
N ILE A 20 5.10 -15.85 21.62
CA ILE A 20 4.47 -14.64 22.15
C ILE A 20 5.46 -13.47 22.21
N ALA A 21 6.69 -13.72 22.68
CA ALA A 21 7.73 -12.70 22.73
C ALA A 21 8.10 -12.18 21.34
N TYR A 22 8.16 -13.06 20.34
CA TYR A 22 8.36 -12.65 18.94
C TYR A 22 7.23 -11.76 18.43
N TRP A 23 5.97 -12.13 18.67
CA TRP A 23 4.81 -11.30 18.27
C TRP A 23 4.82 -9.94 18.95
N ILE A 24 5.16 -9.89 20.24
CA ILE A 24 5.27 -8.61 20.97
C ILE A 24 6.40 -7.77 20.38
N TYR A 25 7.57 -8.37 20.15
CA TYR A 25 8.71 -7.67 19.55
C TYR A 25 8.36 -7.09 18.17
N ASP A 26 7.75 -7.89 17.30
CA ASP A 26 7.35 -7.47 15.95
C ASP A 26 6.28 -6.36 15.97
N ALA A 27 5.29 -6.49 16.86
CA ALA A 27 4.27 -5.46 17.05
C ALA A 27 4.86 -4.14 17.56
N VAL A 28 5.78 -4.20 18.53
CA VAL A 28 6.47 -3.01 19.06
C VAL A 28 7.36 -2.37 17.99
N LYS A 29 8.12 -3.15 17.24
CA LYS A 29 8.96 -2.64 16.13
C LYS A 29 8.10 -1.97 15.06
N THR A 30 6.99 -2.58 14.68
CA THR A 30 6.04 -2.04 13.70
C THR A 30 5.42 -0.74 14.19
N ALA A 31 4.97 -0.70 15.44
CA ALA A 31 4.39 0.50 16.03
C ALA A 31 5.40 1.66 16.11
N ALA A 32 6.66 1.37 16.48
CA ALA A 32 7.73 2.35 16.49
C ALA A 32 7.98 2.91 15.08
N PHE A 33 8.13 2.03 14.08
CA PHE A 33 8.33 2.43 12.68
C PHE A 33 7.20 3.33 12.18
N LEU A 34 5.94 2.91 12.34
CA LEU A 34 4.79 3.70 11.89
C LEU A 34 4.67 5.05 12.60
N SER A 35 5.04 5.12 13.90
CA SER A 35 4.94 6.36 14.68
C SER A 35 5.89 7.47 14.22
N GLU A 36 6.94 7.13 13.48
CA GLU A 36 7.91 8.07 12.91
C GLU A 36 7.45 8.64 11.57
N LEU A 37 6.51 7.97 10.90
CA LEU A 37 6.03 8.34 9.57
C LEU A 37 5.12 9.56 9.62
N LYS A 38 5.27 10.42 8.60
CA LYS A 38 4.50 11.64 8.44
C LYS A 38 3.87 11.71 7.06
N GLY A 39 2.85 12.54 6.95
CA GLY A 39 2.11 12.74 5.70
C GLY A 39 0.92 11.80 5.58
N ASP A 40 0.24 11.93 4.45
CA ASP A 40 -0.95 11.13 4.16
C ASP A 40 -0.76 10.35 2.86
N VAL A 41 -1.44 9.22 2.82
CA VAL A 41 -1.49 8.32 1.68
C VAL A 41 -2.88 8.41 1.10
N VAL A 42 -2.98 8.64 -0.20
CA VAL A 42 -4.22 8.43 -0.96
C VAL A 42 -4.12 7.10 -1.70
N PHE A 43 -5.23 6.37 -1.79
CA PHE A 43 -5.27 5.08 -2.44
C PHE A 43 -6.70 4.69 -2.80
N THR A 44 -6.84 3.59 -3.55
CA THR A 44 -8.13 2.96 -3.80
C THR A 44 -8.31 1.73 -2.94
N LYS A 45 -9.54 1.52 -2.45
CA LYS A 45 -9.89 0.35 -1.66
C LYS A 45 -11.20 -0.21 -2.13
N ARG A 46 -11.24 -1.55 -2.20
CA ARG A 46 -12.43 -2.30 -2.56
C ARG A 46 -13.35 -2.45 -1.34
N ASP A 47 -14.57 -1.95 -1.46
CA ASP A 47 -15.69 -2.12 -0.54
C ASP A 47 -16.74 -3.02 -1.21
N GLY A 48 -16.65 -4.33 -1.01
CA GLY A 48 -17.47 -5.30 -1.74
C GLY A 48 -17.06 -5.38 -3.22
N LEU A 49 -17.95 -5.00 -4.13
CA LEU A 49 -17.66 -5.00 -5.58
C LEU A 49 -17.09 -3.67 -6.08
N ASP A 50 -17.19 -2.61 -5.27
CA ASP A 50 -16.89 -1.23 -5.67
C ASP A 50 -15.51 -0.81 -5.19
N SER A 51 -14.74 -0.11 -6.03
CA SER A 51 -13.47 0.53 -5.67
C SER A 51 -13.68 2.01 -5.41
N ASN A 52 -13.35 2.47 -4.21
CA ASN A 52 -13.54 3.85 -3.76
C ASN A 52 -12.20 4.51 -3.42
N VAL A 53 -12.18 5.84 -3.34
CA VAL A 53 -10.95 6.60 -3.00
C VAL A 53 -10.91 6.87 -1.50
N TYR A 54 -9.77 6.56 -0.91
CA TYR A 54 -9.50 6.67 0.52
C TYR A 54 -8.23 7.46 0.78
N THR A 55 -8.18 8.05 1.97
CA THR A 55 -6.97 8.62 2.57
C THR A 55 -6.69 7.94 3.91
N ILE A 56 -5.42 7.81 4.27
CA ILE A 56 -4.96 7.34 5.58
C ILE A 56 -3.68 8.09 5.94
N SER A 57 -3.46 8.39 7.22
CA SER A 57 -2.19 8.93 7.67
C SER A 57 -1.10 7.85 7.55
N ALA A 58 0.14 8.25 7.25
CA ALA A 58 1.25 7.29 7.05
C ALA A 58 1.55 6.45 8.31
N ASP A 59 1.14 6.92 9.49
CA ASP A 59 1.20 6.19 10.77
C ASP A 59 0.09 5.12 10.92
N GLY A 60 -0.75 4.94 9.90
CA GLY A 60 -1.85 3.97 9.87
C GLY A 60 -3.15 4.45 10.50
N LYS A 61 -3.23 5.70 10.96
CA LYS A 61 -4.45 6.26 11.57
C LYS A 61 -5.30 7.04 10.57
N ASN A 62 -6.47 7.48 11.03
CA ASN A 62 -7.36 8.39 10.30
C ASN A 62 -7.81 7.88 8.92
N LEU A 63 -7.99 6.57 8.77
CA LEU A 63 -8.55 6.00 7.55
C LEU A 63 -9.92 6.61 7.24
N LYS A 64 -10.06 7.21 6.06
CA LYS A 64 -11.26 7.93 5.63
C LYS A 64 -11.56 7.67 4.16
N ARG A 65 -12.82 7.36 3.85
CA ARG A 65 -13.32 7.38 2.47
C ARG A 65 -13.56 8.83 2.05
N VAL A 66 -12.89 9.30 1.00
CA VAL A 66 -13.04 10.67 0.49
C VAL A 66 -13.97 10.74 -0.72
N PHE A 67 -14.09 9.65 -1.49
CA PHE A 67 -15.01 9.57 -2.62
C PHE A 67 -15.63 8.18 -2.73
N ALA A 68 -16.93 8.13 -3.04
CA ALA A 68 -17.65 6.92 -3.39
C ALA A 68 -18.41 7.17 -4.69
N ASN A 69 -18.17 6.34 -5.71
CA ASN A 69 -18.80 6.55 -7.00
C ASN A 69 -20.26 6.08 -6.97
N ASP A 70 -21.14 6.86 -7.60
CA ASP A 70 -22.58 6.59 -7.67
C ASP A 70 -23.04 6.12 -9.07
N ASP A 71 -22.10 5.91 -9.99
CA ASP A 71 -22.42 5.47 -11.35
C ASP A 71 -23.17 4.12 -11.36
N PRO A 72 -24.28 4.00 -12.11
CA PRO A 72 -25.12 2.80 -12.08
C PRO A 72 -24.50 1.60 -12.81
N ILE A 73 -23.51 1.81 -13.68
CA ILE A 73 -22.89 0.77 -14.49
C ILE A 73 -21.62 0.25 -13.82
N ASN A 74 -20.77 1.16 -13.33
CA ASN A 74 -19.49 0.81 -12.73
C ASN A 74 -19.07 1.83 -11.68
N LYS A 75 -19.09 1.43 -10.41
CA LYS A 75 -18.74 2.31 -9.28
C LYS A 75 -17.26 2.33 -8.95
N ASN A 76 -16.40 1.82 -9.84
CA ASN A 76 -14.96 1.78 -9.57
C ASN A 76 -14.31 3.14 -9.81
N SER A 77 -13.44 3.48 -8.88
CA SER A 77 -12.45 4.56 -8.94
C SER A 77 -11.06 3.92 -8.98
N VAL A 78 -10.15 4.53 -9.74
CA VAL A 78 -8.78 4.05 -9.93
C VAL A 78 -7.78 5.21 -9.90
N SER A 79 -6.51 4.87 -9.64
CA SER A 79 -5.37 5.75 -9.88
C SER A 79 -5.42 7.13 -9.19
N PRO A 80 -5.70 7.20 -7.87
CA PRO A 80 -5.69 8.48 -7.18
C PRO A 80 -4.27 9.00 -6.98
N LYS A 81 -4.11 10.31 -7.12
CA LYS A 81 -2.83 11.02 -6.95
C LYS A 81 -3.05 12.36 -6.26
N TRP A 82 -2.11 12.72 -5.40
CA TRP A 82 -2.08 14.07 -4.84
C TRP A 82 -1.70 15.08 -5.91
N ILE A 83 -2.42 16.20 -5.99
CA ILE A 83 -2.16 17.33 -6.89
C ILE A 83 -2.21 18.65 -6.10
N ASP A 84 -1.82 19.75 -6.76
CA ASP A 84 -1.94 21.13 -6.28
C ASP A 84 -1.42 21.34 -4.85
N ASP A 85 -0.09 21.32 -4.70
CA ASP A 85 0.61 21.38 -3.41
C ASP A 85 0.05 20.41 -2.35
N LYS A 86 -0.46 19.26 -2.82
CA LYS A 86 -0.98 18.15 -2.00
C LYS A 86 -2.27 18.48 -1.23
N THR A 87 -3.04 19.45 -1.73
CA THR A 87 -4.33 19.89 -1.17
C THR A 87 -5.54 19.28 -1.89
N ARG A 88 -5.34 18.71 -3.08
CA ARG A 88 -6.38 18.04 -3.86
C ARG A 88 -5.92 16.66 -4.31
N ILE A 89 -6.89 15.84 -4.70
CA ILE A 89 -6.68 14.48 -5.20
C ILE A 89 -7.27 14.43 -6.61
N ARG A 90 -6.49 13.98 -7.60
CA ARG A 90 -6.95 13.61 -8.94
C ARG A 90 -7.11 12.09 -9.02
N PHE A 91 -8.16 11.61 -9.67
CA PHE A 91 -8.39 10.17 -9.88
C PHE A 91 -9.29 9.94 -11.09
N ALA A 92 -9.40 8.70 -11.57
CA ALA A 92 -10.35 8.33 -12.62
C ALA A 92 -11.53 7.53 -12.04
N ALA A 93 -12.75 7.82 -12.49
CA ALA A 93 -13.96 7.08 -12.14
C ALA A 93 -14.96 7.08 -13.30
N MET A 94 -15.90 6.14 -13.31
CA MET A 94 -16.97 6.12 -14.31
C MET A 94 -18.01 7.19 -14.01
N LYS A 95 -18.50 7.88 -15.04
CA LYS A 95 -19.72 8.69 -14.96
C LYS A 95 -20.52 8.58 -16.25
N ASN A 96 -21.79 8.19 -16.14
CA ASN A 96 -22.68 7.94 -17.25
C ASN A 96 -22.08 6.94 -18.26
N GLY A 97 -21.42 5.90 -17.75
CA GLY A 97 -20.81 4.85 -18.57
C GLY A 97 -19.50 5.22 -19.29
N VAL A 98 -18.91 6.37 -18.97
CA VAL A 98 -17.62 6.81 -19.54
C VAL A 98 -16.63 7.15 -18.42
N TRP A 99 -15.37 6.72 -18.56
CA TRP A 99 -14.30 7.11 -17.63
C TRP A 99 -14.02 8.61 -17.73
N LYS A 100 -14.01 9.27 -16.58
CA LYS A 100 -13.73 10.71 -16.43
C LYS A 100 -12.64 10.91 -15.40
N THR A 101 -11.90 12.00 -15.56
CA THR A 101 -10.98 12.48 -14.54
C THR A 101 -11.75 13.33 -13.55
N PHE A 102 -11.61 13.00 -12.27
CA PHE A 102 -12.18 13.74 -11.17
C PHE A 102 -11.07 14.39 -10.36
N THR A 103 -11.39 15.54 -9.78
CA THR A 103 -10.61 16.15 -8.70
C THR A 103 -11.49 16.35 -7.48
N ILE A 104 -10.92 16.19 -6.30
CA ILE A 104 -11.62 16.37 -5.02
C ILE A 104 -10.68 17.05 -4.02
N ASN A 105 -11.23 17.80 -3.07
CA ASN A 105 -10.45 18.30 -1.95
C ASN A 105 -9.88 17.14 -1.12
N ALA A 106 -8.65 17.27 -0.60
CA ALA A 106 -8.02 16.29 0.29
C ALA A 106 -8.87 15.97 1.53
N SER A 107 -9.58 16.98 2.05
CA SER A 107 -10.51 16.84 3.17
C SER A 107 -11.82 16.14 2.80
N GLY A 108 -12.03 15.81 1.53
CA GLY A 108 -13.28 15.33 0.96
C GLY A 108 -14.21 16.47 0.54
N GLY A 109 -15.21 16.16 -0.27
CA GLY A 109 -16.12 17.16 -0.84
C GLY A 109 -15.50 17.98 -1.98
N ASP A 110 -16.31 18.87 -2.57
CA ASP A 110 -15.98 19.65 -3.78
C ASP A 110 -15.39 18.78 -4.92
N VAL A 111 -16.24 17.87 -5.41
CA VAL A 111 -15.89 16.98 -6.52
C VAL A 111 -16.12 17.71 -7.83
N GLN A 112 -15.08 17.79 -8.65
CA GLN A 112 -15.12 18.42 -9.97
C GLN A 112 -14.67 17.43 -11.04
N ILE A 113 -15.25 17.52 -12.23
CA ILE A 113 -14.76 16.79 -13.41
C ILE A 113 -13.71 17.67 -14.09
N SER A 114 -12.57 17.08 -14.43
CA SER A 114 -11.51 17.72 -15.23
C SER A 114 -11.60 17.27 -16.68
N ASP A 115 -11.17 18.12 -17.61
CA ASP A 115 -11.00 17.80 -19.03
C ASP A 115 -9.74 16.95 -19.31
N ASP A 116 -8.93 16.71 -18.28
CA ASP A 116 -7.79 15.80 -18.35
C ASP A 116 -8.22 14.40 -18.81
N LYS A 117 -7.34 13.73 -19.57
CA LYS A 117 -7.56 12.32 -19.93
C LYS A 117 -7.52 11.43 -18.67
N PRO A 118 -8.47 10.49 -18.51
CA PRO A 118 -8.49 9.61 -17.35
C PRO A 118 -7.24 8.74 -17.32
N ASP A 119 -6.51 8.80 -16.21
CA ASP A 119 -5.45 7.84 -15.93
C ASP A 119 -6.07 6.54 -15.39
N MET A 120 -6.06 5.53 -16.24
CA MET A 120 -6.64 4.21 -15.95
C MET A 120 -5.62 3.21 -15.41
N ILE A 121 -4.34 3.59 -15.46
CA ILE A 121 -3.21 2.71 -15.24
C ILE A 121 -2.17 3.57 -14.55
N SER A 122 -2.02 3.45 -13.22
CA SER A 122 -0.97 4.16 -12.45
C SER A 122 0.42 3.59 -12.75
N ARG A 123 0.75 3.48 -14.05
CA ARG A 123 1.88 2.79 -14.64
C ARG A 123 3.19 3.51 -14.41
N HIS A 124 3.18 4.69 -13.81
CA HIS A 124 4.39 5.43 -13.54
C HIS A 124 4.48 5.55 -12.02
N SER A 125 5.39 4.76 -11.43
CA SER A 125 6.09 5.23 -10.25
C SER A 125 6.48 6.68 -10.55
N MET A 126 6.07 7.62 -9.71
CA MET A 126 6.37 9.05 -9.90
C MET A 126 7.87 9.37 -9.79
N SER A 127 8.72 8.35 -9.72
CA SER A 127 10.14 8.48 -9.47
C SER A 127 10.90 7.40 -10.23
N ASP A 128 11.78 7.83 -11.12
CA ASP A 128 12.61 6.99 -12.01
C ASP A 128 13.57 6.06 -11.24
N ASP A 129 13.80 6.36 -9.96
CA ASP A 129 14.63 5.59 -9.05
C ASP A 129 13.93 4.38 -8.45
N ILE A 130 12.59 4.28 -8.46
CA ILE A 130 11.89 3.07 -8.01
C ILE A 130 11.65 2.13 -9.19
N LYS A 131 12.18 0.92 -9.09
CA LYS A 131 12.09 -0.12 -10.12
C LYS A 131 11.36 -1.33 -9.56
N ILE A 132 10.39 -1.81 -10.33
CA ILE A 132 9.66 -3.04 -10.02
C ILE A 132 10.19 -4.14 -10.93
N ARG A 133 10.70 -5.23 -10.35
CA ARG A 133 11.20 -6.39 -11.12
C ARG A 133 10.69 -7.68 -10.52
N SER A 134 9.93 -8.44 -11.31
CA SER A 134 9.37 -9.75 -10.89
C SER A 134 8.60 -9.68 -9.55
N GLY A 135 7.89 -8.57 -9.31
CA GLY A 135 7.14 -8.33 -8.08
C GLY A 135 7.97 -7.75 -6.92
N ASP A 136 9.29 -7.67 -7.04
CA ASP A 136 10.15 -7.02 -6.05
C ASP A 136 10.17 -5.50 -6.26
N VAL A 137 10.42 -4.77 -5.17
CA VAL A 137 10.65 -3.31 -5.19
C VAL A 137 12.12 -3.04 -4.98
N LEU A 138 12.71 -2.27 -5.90
CA LEU A 138 14.10 -1.81 -5.84
C LEU A 138 14.14 -0.29 -5.90
N VAL A 139 15.09 0.28 -5.16
CA VAL A 139 15.38 1.71 -5.13
C VAL A 139 16.78 1.93 -5.70
N GLY A 140 16.91 2.84 -6.67
CA GLY A 140 18.18 3.32 -7.20
C GLY A 140 18.87 4.22 -6.19
N ASN A 141 20.17 3.99 -6.02
CA ASN A 141 21.03 4.75 -5.13
C ASN A 141 21.83 5.80 -5.92
N ALA A 142 22.33 6.83 -5.23
CA ALA A 142 23.13 7.88 -5.86
C ALA A 142 24.49 7.38 -6.42
N ASP A 143 24.97 6.24 -5.94
CA ASP A 143 26.19 5.57 -6.42
C ASP A 143 25.96 4.74 -7.71
N GLY A 144 24.74 4.75 -8.24
CA GLY A 144 24.33 3.94 -9.40
C GLY A 144 23.96 2.50 -9.06
N GLY A 145 24.07 2.10 -7.79
CA GLY A 145 23.61 0.82 -7.28
C GLY A 145 22.09 0.77 -7.09
N GLU A 146 21.59 -0.39 -6.68
CA GLU A 146 20.18 -0.58 -6.36
C GLU A 146 20.04 -1.35 -5.05
N THR A 147 19.13 -0.88 -4.20
CA THR A 147 18.76 -1.54 -2.95
C THR A 147 17.42 -2.24 -3.16
N LYS A 148 17.35 -3.55 -2.93
CA LYS A 148 16.06 -4.23 -2.87
C LYS A 148 15.39 -3.91 -1.53
N VAL A 149 14.27 -3.21 -1.57
CA VAL A 149 13.55 -2.76 -0.37
C VAL A 149 12.38 -3.65 0.00
N TYR A 150 11.91 -4.47 -0.94
CA TYR A 150 10.91 -5.49 -0.70
C TYR A 150 11.09 -6.67 -1.64
N SER A 151 11.03 -7.88 -1.09
CA SER A 151 11.00 -9.12 -1.85
C SER A 151 9.58 -9.69 -1.84
N PHE A 152 9.02 -9.90 -3.02
CA PHE A 152 7.74 -10.60 -3.15
C PHE A 152 7.98 -12.11 -3.18
N HIS A 153 7.52 -12.78 -2.14
CA HIS A 153 7.57 -14.24 -2.06
C HIS A 153 6.15 -14.81 -2.04
N THR A 154 5.88 -15.71 -2.98
CA THR A 154 4.65 -16.52 -2.99
C THR A 154 5.02 -17.96 -3.36
N ILE A 155 4.22 -18.91 -2.87
CA ILE A 155 4.45 -20.35 -3.02
C ILE A 155 4.52 -20.76 -4.50
N LEU A 156 3.83 -20.02 -5.38
CA LEU A 156 3.77 -20.27 -6.81
C LEU A 156 4.70 -19.36 -7.63
N GLY A 157 5.47 -18.48 -6.98
CA GLY A 157 6.24 -17.44 -7.64
C GLY A 157 5.41 -16.29 -8.23
N TYR A 158 6.10 -15.26 -8.73
CA TYR A 158 5.49 -14.12 -9.42
C TYR A 158 4.83 -14.56 -10.73
N ASP A 159 3.54 -14.27 -10.88
CA ASP A 159 2.81 -14.44 -12.14
C ASP A 159 2.33 -13.07 -12.67
N ARG A 160 2.83 -12.71 -13.86
CA ARG A 160 2.49 -11.48 -14.57
C ARG A 160 1.07 -11.50 -15.14
N VAL A 161 0.55 -12.66 -15.52
CA VAL A 161 -0.81 -12.83 -16.06
C VAL A 161 -1.84 -12.54 -14.98
N LEU A 162 -1.55 -12.96 -13.74
CA LEU A 162 -2.40 -12.74 -12.58
C LEU A 162 -2.14 -11.39 -11.87
N ASN A 163 -1.23 -10.57 -12.41
CA ASN A 163 -0.82 -9.27 -11.86
C ASN A 163 -0.45 -9.33 -10.36
N SER A 164 0.20 -10.42 -9.97
CA SER A 164 0.65 -10.63 -8.58
C SER A 164 1.97 -9.89 -8.32
N GLY A 165 2.21 -9.46 -7.08
CA GLY A 165 3.45 -8.79 -6.69
C GLY A 165 3.33 -7.29 -6.50
N ALA A 166 4.45 -6.65 -6.17
CA ALA A 166 4.48 -5.22 -5.91
C ALA A 166 4.41 -4.40 -7.20
N SER A 167 3.69 -3.28 -7.16
CA SER A 167 3.67 -2.28 -8.23
C SER A 167 3.18 -0.92 -7.73
N GLU A 168 3.15 0.08 -8.60
CA GLU A 168 2.57 1.42 -8.33
C GLU A 168 3.14 2.04 -7.05
N ALA A 169 4.44 2.33 -7.07
CA ALA A 169 5.17 2.83 -5.93
C ALA A 169 5.26 4.38 -5.92
N SER A 170 5.34 4.95 -4.73
CA SER A 170 5.54 6.39 -4.52
C SER A 170 6.48 6.62 -3.33
N TRP A 171 7.21 7.73 -3.38
CA TRP A 171 8.09 8.12 -2.28
C TRP A 171 7.35 8.98 -1.27
N SER A 172 7.71 8.80 0.00
CA SER A 172 7.60 9.87 1.00
C SER A 172 8.33 11.14 0.54
N SER A 173 7.86 12.30 1.01
CA SER A 173 8.45 13.59 0.65
C SER A 173 9.94 13.72 1.00
N ASP A 174 10.40 13.01 2.02
CA ASP A 174 11.79 13.00 2.49
C ASP A 174 12.68 11.94 1.81
N LYS A 175 12.13 11.15 0.88
CA LYS A 175 12.81 10.06 0.17
C LYS A 175 13.42 9.00 1.11
N GLN A 176 12.92 8.86 2.34
CA GLN A 176 13.38 7.82 3.27
C GLN A 176 12.53 6.56 3.20
N HIS A 177 11.30 6.67 2.71
CA HIS A 177 10.34 5.58 2.71
C HIS A 177 9.61 5.48 1.37
N VAL A 178 9.36 4.27 0.93
CA VAL A 178 8.56 3.98 -0.25
C VAL A 178 7.25 3.34 0.15
N ILE A 179 6.16 3.74 -0.52
CA ILE A 179 4.88 3.06 -0.45
C ILE A 179 4.60 2.37 -1.77
N PHE A 180 3.97 1.20 -1.73
CA PHE A 180 3.58 0.43 -2.91
C PHE A 180 2.41 -0.48 -2.56
N HIS A 181 1.67 -0.96 -3.55
CA HIS A 181 0.76 -2.09 -3.31
C HIS A 181 1.45 -3.42 -3.63
N SER A 182 0.99 -4.51 -3.03
CA SER A 182 1.43 -5.87 -3.30
C SER A 182 0.21 -6.77 -3.37
N CYS A 183 -0.04 -7.37 -4.53
CA CYS A 183 -1.23 -8.18 -4.77
C CYS A 183 -0.94 -9.67 -4.63
N SER A 184 -1.84 -10.39 -3.96
CA SER A 184 -1.77 -11.85 -3.81
C SER A 184 -2.40 -12.57 -5.00
N LEU A 185 -1.94 -13.79 -5.27
CA LEU A 185 -2.51 -14.66 -6.31
C LEU A 185 -3.97 -15.06 -6.04
N LEU A 186 -4.36 -15.09 -4.77
CA LEU A 186 -5.70 -15.51 -4.33
C LEU A 186 -6.67 -14.32 -4.24
N GLY A 187 -6.24 -13.14 -4.70
CA GLY A 187 -6.99 -11.90 -4.68
C GLY A 187 -6.63 -11.00 -3.50
N GLY A 188 -6.95 -9.71 -3.67
CA GLY A 188 -6.64 -8.66 -2.70
C GLY A 188 -5.23 -8.10 -2.85
N CYS A 189 -5.12 -6.80 -2.61
CA CYS A 189 -3.86 -6.09 -2.59
C CYS A 189 -3.71 -5.40 -1.24
N ASP A 190 -2.47 -5.40 -0.75
CA ASP A 190 -2.08 -4.72 0.46
C ASP A 190 -1.20 -3.53 0.11
N ILE A 191 -1.39 -2.42 0.82
CA ILE A 191 -0.52 -1.25 0.75
C ILE A 191 0.56 -1.43 1.81
N ILE A 192 1.80 -1.38 1.37
CA ILE A 192 2.98 -1.63 2.18
C ILE A 192 3.84 -0.38 2.16
N ILE A 193 4.35 0.01 3.33
CA ILE A 193 5.39 1.03 3.47
C ILE A 193 6.69 0.32 3.84
N ALA A 194 7.78 0.67 3.14
CA ALA A 194 9.11 0.17 3.43
C ALA A 194 10.12 1.31 3.60
N ASP A 195 11.10 1.09 4.46
CA ASP A 195 12.31 1.93 4.53
C ASP A 195 13.15 1.78 3.25
N LYS A 196 13.77 2.87 2.79
CA LYS A 196 14.61 2.90 1.59
C LYS A 196 15.79 1.92 1.63
N ASN A 197 16.19 1.47 2.82
CA ASN A 197 17.29 0.52 2.99
C ASN A 197 16.80 -0.94 3.02
N GLY A 198 15.49 -1.19 2.94
CA GLY A 198 14.91 -2.53 2.96
C GLY A 198 14.93 -3.25 4.31
N GLN A 199 15.23 -2.54 5.41
CA GLN A 199 15.35 -3.14 6.74
C GLN A 199 13.99 -3.40 7.42
N THR A 200 12.97 -2.65 7.01
CA THR A 200 11.62 -2.75 7.55
C THR A 200 10.62 -2.50 6.43
N ALA A 201 9.62 -3.38 6.33
CA ALA A 201 8.46 -3.22 5.47
C ALA A 201 7.22 -3.67 6.24
N VAL A 202 6.19 -2.83 6.28
CA VAL A 202 4.98 -3.05 7.08
C VAL A 202 3.74 -2.86 6.22
N LYS A 203 2.73 -3.69 6.46
CA LYS A 203 1.41 -3.49 5.88
C LYS A 203 0.73 -2.31 6.57
N LEU A 204 0.35 -1.31 5.79
CA LEU A 204 -0.40 -0.15 6.26
C LEU A 204 -1.92 -0.43 6.29
N THR A 205 -2.44 -0.96 5.18
CA THR A 205 -3.87 -1.27 4.99
C THR A 205 -4.03 -2.20 3.78
N ASN A 206 -5.25 -2.66 3.51
CA ASN A 206 -5.60 -3.20 2.21
C ASN A 206 -5.98 -2.07 1.23
N GLY A 207 -5.64 -2.25 -0.04
CA GLY A 207 -5.89 -1.27 -1.11
C GLY A 207 -4.89 -1.37 -2.27
N SER A 208 -5.05 -0.46 -3.22
CA SER A 208 -4.28 -0.39 -4.46
C SER A 208 -3.98 1.05 -4.87
N SER A 209 -3.00 1.22 -5.75
CA SER A 209 -2.60 2.52 -6.33
C SER A 209 -2.30 3.60 -5.29
N PRO A 210 -1.41 3.34 -4.31
CA PRO A 210 -1.07 4.33 -3.30
C PRO A 210 -0.30 5.51 -3.89
N ASP A 211 -0.44 6.66 -3.24
CA ASP A 211 0.39 7.83 -3.45
C ASP A 211 0.58 8.60 -2.13
N TRP A 212 1.81 9.05 -1.87
CA TRP A 212 2.20 9.62 -0.58
C TRP A 212 2.57 11.09 -0.73
N LYS A 213 1.95 11.94 0.09
CA LYS A 213 2.31 13.34 0.24
C LYS A 213 3.15 13.64 1.46
#